data_AF-A0A958K4N9-F1
#
_entry.id   AF-A0A958K4N9-F1
#
_cell.length_a   1.000
_cell.length_b   1.000
_cell.length_c   1.000
_cell.angle_alpha   90.00
_cell.angle_beta   90.00
_cell.angle_gamma   90.00
#
_symmetry.space_group_name_H-M   'P 1'
#
loop_
_entity.id
_entity.type
_entity.pdbx_description
1 polymer ?
#
loop_
_entity_poly.entity_id
_entity_poly.type
_entity_poly.pdbx_seq_one_letter_code
_entity_poly.pdbx_strand_id
1 'polypeptide(L)'
;ASKRAADIDGLGKKVVALLLDNELVSDIASLYDLTLEQLAALPRMGELSGKNLLEALEKSKSIPLERFIFALGIRHVGERTAQVLAQHAESLDGFLSLSEEQLIEIPDVGEGTARAVSDYLANPVERELIENLRAHGFSAKLGKKAVDGGKFDGLTFVITGTLDSMSRDEAKEKIVSLAGSVTGSVSKKTNFVVVGKDPGSKAKKAQDLGIPILNEEAFLSKVNS
;
A
#
# COMPACT_ATOMS: atom_id res chain seq x y z
N ALA A 1 -10.93 -7.70 -3.88
CA ALA A 1 -10.32 -7.32 -2.59
C ALA A 1 -8.84 -7.73 -2.55
N SER A 2 -7.95 -6.86 -3.03
CA SER A 2 -6.52 -6.96 -2.71
C SER A 2 -6.37 -6.51 -1.27
N LYS A 3 -5.78 -7.34 -0.40
CA LYS A 3 -5.56 -7.07 1.03
C LYS A 3 -4.77 -5.78 1.32
N ARG A 4 -4.23 -5.11 0.30
CA ARG A 4 -3.27 -4.01 0.47
C ARG A 4 -3.80 -2.62 0.11
N ALA A 5 -5.05 -2.52 -0.35
CA ALA A 5 -5.67 -1.27 -0.80
C ALA A 5 -6.21 -0.42 0.37
N ALA A 6 -6.92 -1.03 1.33
CA ALA A 6 -7.48 -0.30 2.49
C ALA A 6 -7.24 -0.98 3.86
N ASP A 7 -6.81 -2.25 3.88
CA ASP A 7 -6.55 -3.06 5.09
C ASP A 7 -7.61 -2.87 6.20
N ILE A 8 -8.89 -2.97 5.83
CA ILE A 8 -10.01 -2.81 6.76
C ILE A 8 -10.21 -4.13 7.51
N ASP A 9 -9.81 -4.13 8.79
CA ASP A 9 -10.05 -5.25 9.69
C ASP A 9 -11.54 -5.59 9.77
N GLY A 10 -11.88 -6.88 9.63
CA GLY A 10 -13.26 -7.34 9.60
C GLY A 10 -13.92 -7.34 8.21
N LEU A 11 -13.39 -6.61 7.21
CA LEU A 11 -13.93 -6.61 5.85
C LEU A 11 -13.34 -7.73 4.98
N GLY A 12 -13.53 -8.98 5.42
CA GLY A 12 -13.10 -10.17 4.69
C GLY A 12 -14.01 -10.51 3.50
N LYS A 13 -13.55 -11.39 2.59
CA LYS A 13 -14.34 -11.85 1.41
C LYS A 13 -15.76 -12.30 1.76
N LYS A 14 -15.94 -12.97 2.90
CA LYS A 14 -17.26 -13.44 3.36
C LYS A 14 -18.18 -12.29 3.79
N VAL A 15 -17.63 -11.27 4.45
CA VAL A 15 -18.39 -10.08 4.85
C VAL A 15 -18.75 -9.25 3.64
N VAL A 16 -17.82 -9.06 2.69
CA VAL A 16 -18.12 -8.38 1.42
C VAL A 16 -19.24 -9.10 0.65
N ALA A 17 -19.17 -10.42 0.52
CA ALA A 17 -20.24 -11.19 -0.12
C ALA A 17 -21.57 -11.02 0.63
N LEU A 18 -21.56 -11.07 1.97
CA LEU A 18 -22.75 -10.89 2.78
C LEU A 18 -23.40 -9.51 2.59
N LEU A 19 -22.59 -8.45 2.51
CA LEU A 19 -23.07 -7.08 2.28
C LEU A 19 -23.69 -6.94 0.89
N LEU A 20 -23.06 -7.53 -0.14
CA LEU A 20 -23.58 -7.53 -1.51
C LEU A 20 -24.87 -8.36 -1.64
N ASP A 21 -24.90 -9.56 -1.07
CA ASP A 21 -26.05 -10.48 -1.12
C ASP A 21 -27.29 -9.90 -0.42
N ASN A 22 -27.10 -8.94 0.50
CA ASN A 22 -28.18 -8.23 1.20
C ASN A 22 -28.40 -6.81 0.65
N GLU A 23 -27.81 -6.47 -0.50
CA GLU A 23 -27.96 -5.18 -1.17
C GLU A 23 -27.62 -3.96 -0.30
N LEU A 24 -26.79 -4.16 0.73
CA LEU A 24 -26.38 -3.08 1.64
C LEU A 24 -25.27 -2.21 1.06
N VAL A 25 -24.53 -2.73 0.07
CA VAL A 25 -23.46 -2.03 -0.63
C VAL A 25 -23.51 -2.37 -2.11
N SER A 26 -23.15 -1.41 -2.96
CA SER A 26 -23.04 -1.57 -4.41
C SER A 26 -21.63 -1.23 -4.92
N ASP A 27 -20.87 -0.48 -4.12
CA ASP A 27 -19.53 0.01 -4.43
C ASP A 27 -18.71 0.18 -3.14
N ILE A 28 -17.54 0.82 -3.24
CA ILE A 28 -16.68 1.06 -2.07
C ILE A 28 -17.20 2.23 -1.23
N ALA A 29 -17.84 3.23 -1.83
CA ALA A 29 -18.32 4.41 -1.10
C ALA A 29 -19.48 4.07 -0.16
N SER A 30 -20.41 3.23 -0.61
CA SER A 30 -21.55 2.73 0.18
C SER A 30 -21.16 1.92 1.42
N LEU A 31 -19.91 1.45 1.53
CA LEU A 31 -19.41 0.87 2.78
C LEU A 31 -19.44 1.89 3.94
N TYR A 32 -19.29 3.18 3.65
CA TYR A 32 -19.23 4.24 4.66
C TYR A 32 -20.61 4.78 5.05
N ASP A 33 -21.67 4.33 4.39
CA ASP A 33 -23.08 4.60 4.72
C ASP A 33 -23.68 3.55 5.66
N LEU A 34 -22.96 2.44 5.91
CA LEU A 34 -23.45 1.32 6.72
C LEU A 34 -23.74 1.76 8.15
N THR A 35 -24.90 1.36 8.67
CA THR A 35 -25.27 1.58 10.07
C THR A 35 -25.10 0.32 10.93
N LEU A 36 -25.01 0.50 12.24
CA LEU A 36 -24.88 -0.62 13.16
C LEU A 36 -26.13 -1.53 13.11
N GLU A 37 -27.31 -0.93 12.95
CA GLU A 37 -28.57 -1.64 12.87
C GLU A 37 -28.63 -2.55 11.64
N GLN A 38 -28.19 -2.05 10.48
CA GLN A 38 -28.09 -2.84 9.25
C GLN A 38 -27.11 -4.01 9.42
N LEU A 39 -25.94 -3.74 10.01
CA LEU A 39 -24.93 -4.77 10.23
C LEU A 39 -25.39 -5.82 11.24
N ALA A 40 -26.02 -5.42 12.36
CA ALA A 40 -26.48 -6.34 13.40
C ALA A 40 -27.66 -7.22 12.95
N ALA A 41 -28.38 -6.82 11.90
CA ALA A 41 -29.44 -7.62 11.29
C ALA A 41 -28.91 -8.77 10.42
N LEU A 42 -27.63 -8.74 10.03
CA LEU A 42 -27.07 -9.75 9.14
C LEU A 42 -26.80 -11.09 9.85
N PRO A 43 -27.02 -12.23 9.16
CA PRO A 43 -26.70 -13.54 9.69
C PRO A 43 -25.23 -13.66 10.10
N ARG A 44 -24.97 -14.08 11.35
CA ARG A 44 -23.62 -14.25 11.92
C ARG A 44 -22.84 -12.93 12.10
N MET A 45 -23.51 -11.79 12.03
CA MET A 45 -22.95 -10.47 12.34
C MET A 45 -23.60 -9.97 13.63
N GLY A 46 -22.92 -10.13 14.77
CA GLY A 46 -23.40 -9.59 16.04
C GLY A 46 -23.10 -8.10 16.19
N GLU A 47 -23.76 -7.41 17.13
CA GLU A 47 -23.54 -5.98 17.39
C GLU A 47 -22.06 -5.63 17.59
N LEU A 48 -21.31 -6.46 18.33
CA LEU A 48 -19.87 -6.24 18.55
C LEU A 48 -19.08 -6.29 17.23
N SER A 49 -19.36 -7.26 16.36
CA SER A 49 -18.71 -7.35 15.05
C SER A 49 -19.09 -6.20 14.13
N GLY A 50 -20.35 -5.75 14.17
CA GLY A 50 -20.82 -4.57 13.46
C GLY A 50 -20.08 -3.31 13.90
N LYS A 51 -20.00 -3.06 15.21
CA LYS A 51 -19.24 -1.93 15.79
C LYS A 51 -17.78 -1.96 15.37
N ASN A 52 -17.12 -3.10 15.48
CA ASN A 52 -15.72 -3.25 15.09
C ASN A 52 -15.50 -2.95 13.60
N LEU A 53 -16.43 -3.36 12.72
CA LEU A 53 -16.35 -3.06 11.29
C LEU A 53 -16.51 -1.55 11.03
N LEU A 54 -17.48 -0.90 11.67
CA LEU A 54 -17.68 0.55 11.53
C LEU A 54 -16.46 1.35 12.03
N GLU A 55 -15.86 0.93 13.15
CA GLU A 55 -14.63 1.54 13.64
C GLU A 55 -13.45 1.34 12.67
N ALA A 56 -13.33 0.16 12.06
CA ALA A 56 -12.30 -0.11 11.07
C ALA A 56 -12.50 0.73 9.79
N LEU A 57 -13.76 0.88 9.34
CA LEU A 57 -14.13 1.76 8.23
C LEU A 57 -13.78 3.21 8.54
N GLU A 58 -14.14 3.72 9.72
CA GLU A 58 -13.83 5.09 10.11
C GLU A 58 -12.30 5.34 10.14
N LYS A 59 -11.52 4.42 10.69
CA LYS A 59 -10.05 4.50 10.69
C LYS A 59 -9.47 4.51 9.27
N SER A 60 -10.08 3.79 8.34
CA SER A 60 -9.61 3.71 6.95
C SER A 60 -9.80 4.99 6.14
N LYS A 61 -10.60 5.95 6.63
CA LYS A 61 -10.76 7.28 6.00
C LYS A 61 -9.48 8.11 6.02
N SER A 62 -8.54 7.78 6.91
CA SER A 62 -7.24 8.45 7.02
C SER A 62 -6.12 7.48 6.65
N ILE A 63 -5.70 7.52 5.39
CA ILE A 63 -4.61 6.69 4.88
C ILE A 63 -3.57 7.54 4.14
N PRO A 64 -2.31 7.08 4.05
CA PRO A 64 -1.31 7.71 3.21
C PRO A 64 -1.74 7.77 1.73
N LEU A 65 -1.40 8.86 1.05
CA LEU A 65 -1.76 9.11 -0.35
C LEU A 65 -1.33 7.99 -1.29
N GLU A 66 -0.16 7.39 -1.07
CA GLU A 66 0.32 6.26 -1.87
C GLU A 66 -0.57 5.01 -1.73
N ARG A 67 -1.17 4.80 -0.56
CA ARG A 67 -2.12 3.68 -0.36
C ARG A 67 -3.45 3.98 -1.02
N PHE A 68 -3.90 5.24 -0.93
CA PHE A 68 -5.10 5.69 -1.62
C PHE A 68 -4.97 5.49 -3.14
N ILE A 69 -3.90 6.00 -3.76
CA ILE A 69 -3.65 5.85 -5.21
C ILE A 69 -3.58 4.37 -5.61
N PHE A 70 -2.92 3.53 -4.81
CA PHE A 70 -2.87 2.10 -5.08
C PHE A 70 -4.25 1.43 -4.96
N ALA A 71 -5.10 1.89 -4.05
CA ALA A 71 -6.44 1.36 -3.84
C ALA A 71 -7.40 1.61 -5.00
N LEU A 72 -7.20 2.70 -5.75
CA LEU A 72 -7.98 3.03 -6.95
C LEU A 72 -7.87 1.95 -8.04
N GLY A 73 -6.84 1.10 -7.99
CA GLY A 73 -6.72 -0.03 -8.92
C GLY A 73 -6.41 0.40 -10.36
N ILE A 74 -5.79 1.57 -10.54
CA ILE A 74 -5.42 2.11 -11.85
C ILE A 74 -4.48 1.12 -12.55
N ARG A 75 -4.76 0.83 -13.82
CA ARG A 75 -3.96 -0.10 -14.62
C ARG A 75 -2.50 0.37 -14.66
N HIS A 76 -1.56 -0.57 -14.55
CA HIS A 76 -0.11 -0.33 -14.50
C HIS A 76 0.41 0.37 -13.23
N VAL A 77 -0.45 0.78 -12.31
CA VAL A 77 -0.05 1.41 -11.04
C VAL A 77 0.09 0.35 -9.95
N GLY A 78 1.33 -0.04 -9.67
CA GLY A 78 1.67 -0.87 -8.51
C GLY A 78 2.01 -0.04 -7.26
N GLU A 79 2.29 -0.69 -6.13
CA GLU A 79 2.66 -0.02 -4.87
C GLU A 79 3.81 1.01 -5.04
N ARG A 80 4.86 0.66 -5.78
CA ARG A 80 5.99 1.57 -6.02
C ARG A 80 5.57 2.77 -6.87
N THR A 81 4.85 2.55 -7.96
CA THR A 81 4.35 3.62 -8.81
C THR A 81 3.43 4.56 -8.03
N ALA A 82 2.54 4.02 -7.20
CA ALA A 82 1.66 4.82 -6.35
C ALA A 82 2.43 5.67 -5.33
N GLN A 83 3.55 5.17 -4.79
CA GLN A 83 4.45 5.96 -3.94
C GLN A 83 5.07 7.13 -4.68
N VAL A 84 5.63 6.88 -5.87
CA VAL A 84 6.28 7.94 -6.65
C VAL A 84 5.24 9.00 -7.09
N LEU A 85 4.06 8.55 -7.53
CA LEU A 85 2.95 9.46 -7.86
C LEU A 85 2.51 10.31 -6.66
N ALA A 86 2.35 9.68 -5.49
CA ALA A 86 1.99 10.40 -4.27
C ALA A 86 3.04 11.45 -3.89
N GLN A 87 4.32 11.09 -3.97
CA GLN A 87 5.43 11.99 -3.66
C GLN A 87 5.48 13.20 -4.59
N HIS A 88 5.32 12.97 -5.89
CA HIS A 88 5.30 14.05 -6.88
C HIS A 88 4.06 14.95 -6.72
N ALA A 89 2.91 14.35 -6.45
CA ALA A 89 1.64 15.06 -6.30
C ALA A 89 1.53 15.89 -5.01
N GLU A 90 2.25 15.52 -3.96
CA GLU A 90 2.25 16.11 -2.61
C GLU A 90 0.91 16.08 -1.85
N SER A 91 -0.21 15.93 -2.54
CA SER A 91 -1.57 15.93 -2.01
C SER A 91 -2.53 15.19 -2.95
N LEU A 92 -3.72 14.83 -2.44
CA LEU A 92 -4.76 14.24 -3.28
C LEU A 92 -5.19 15.20 -4.39
N ASP A 93 -5.44 16.47 -4.08
CA ASP A 93 -5.82 17.47 -5.10
C ASP A 93 -4.72 17.64 -6.15
N GLY A 94 -3.45 17.62 -5.74
CA GLY A 94 -2.31 17.61 -6.66
C GLY A 94 -2.35 16.42 -7.62
N PHE A 95 -2.58 15.21 -7.09
CA PHE A 95 -2.68 14.00 -7.89
C PHE A 95 -3.82 14.06 -8.91
N LEU A 96 -5.00 14.53 -8.49
CA LEU A 96 -6.18 14.65 -9.37
C LEU A 96 -6.02 15.72 -10.47
N SER A 97 -5.01 16.58 -10.35
CA SER A 97 -4.71 17.65 -11.31
C SER A 97 -3.60 17.31 -12.31
N LEU A 98 -2.92 16.17 -12.15
CA LEU A 98 -1.78 15.81 -13.00
C LEU A 98 -2.21 15.60 -14.46
N SER A 99 -1.51 16.27 -15.39
CA SER A 99 -1.64 16.02 -16.83
C SER A 99 -0.82 14.81 -17.28
N GLU A 100 -1.11 14.28 -18.46
CA GLU A 100 -0.32 13.18 -19.04
C GLU A 100 1.16 13.58 -19.21
N GLU A 101 1.43 14.82 -19.62
CA GLU A 101 2.79 15.35 -19.79
C GLU A 101 3.53 15.39 -18.44
N GLN A 102 2.88 15.89 -17.39
CA GLN A 102 3.46 15.89 -16.04
C GLN A 102 3.75 14.48 -15.55
N LEU A 103 2.86 13.52 -15.83
CA LEU A 103 3.04 12.12 -15.45
C LEU A 103 4.24 11.48 -16.14
N ILE A 104 4.52 11.83 -17.41
CA ILE A 104 5.68 11.30 -18.17
C ILE A 104 7.01 11.84 -17.61
N GLU A 105 7.02 13.03 -17.02
CA GLU A 105 8.22 13.61 -16.39
C GLU A 105 8.60 12.92 -15.07
N ILE A 106 7.69 12.13 -14.49
CA ILE A 106 7.93 11.43 -13.22
C ILE A 106 8.88 10.24 -13.46
N PRO A 107 10.01 10.14 -12.72
CA PRO A 107 10.88 8.98 -12.79
C PRO A 107 10.11 7.66 -12.55
N ASP A 108 10.45 6.62 -13.31
CA ASP A 108 9.78 5.30 -13.28
C ASP A 108 8.30 5.29 -13.77
N VAL A 109 7.77 6.39 -14.30
CA VAL A 109 6.46 6.45 -14.96
C VAL A 109 6.67 6.55 -16.48
N GLY A 110 6.37 5.46 -17.19
CA GLY A 110 6.41 5.44 -18.66
C GLY A 110 5.09 5.89 -19.29
N GLU A 111 5.10 6.18 -20.59
CA GLU A 111 3.94 6.65 -21.38
C GLU A 111 2.67 5.82 -21.15
N GLY A 112 2.79 4.47 -21.12
CA GLY A 112 1.63 3.60 -20.89
C GLY A 112 1.00 3.75 -19.49
N THR A 113 1.81 4.02 -18.47
CA THR A 113 1.32 4.30 -17.11
C THR A 113 0.75 5.71 -17.02
N ALA A 114 1.44 6.70 -17.58
CA ALA A 114 0.99 8.09 -17.62
C ALA A 114 -0.40 8.20 -18.28
N ARG A 115 -0.55 7.59 -19.45
CA ARG A 115 -1.84 7.53 -20.16
C ARG A 115 -2.92 6.83 -19.34
N ALA A 116 -2.62 5.69 -18.71
CA ALA A 116 -3.59 4.96 -17.89
C ALA A 116 -4.06 5.77 -16.68
N VAL A 117 -3.16 6.53 -16.04
CA VAL A 117 -3.51 7.45 -14.94
C VAL A 117 -4.33 8.63 -15.46
N SER A 118 -3.92 9.26 -16.56
CA SER A 118 -4.64 10.37 -17.16
C SER A 118 -6.06 9.97 -17.59
N ASP A 119 -6.21 8.84 -18.29
CA ASP A 119 -7.51 8.29 -18.70
C ASP A 119 -8.40 8.01 -17.48
N TYR A 120 -7.84 7.47 -16.40
CA TYR A 120 -8.57 7.24 -15.15
C TYR A 120 -9.05 8.55 -14.52
N LEU A 121 -8.16 9.56 -14.42
CA LEU A 121 -8.48 10.87 -13.88
C LEU A 121 -9.42 11.68 -14.78
N ALA A 122 -9.53 11.37 -16.07
CA ALA A 122 -10.48 12.01 -16.99
C ALA A 122 -11.86 11.33 -16.99
N ASN A 123 -11.97 10.10 -16.46
CA ASN A 123 -13.22 9.35 -16.45
C ASN A 123 -14.21 9.93 -15.42
N PRO A 124 -15.42 10.36 -15.84
CA PRO A 124 -16.42 10.93 -14.93
C PRO A 124 -16.85 9.99 -13.81
N VAL A 125 -16.96 8.68 -14.08
CA VAL A 125 -17.39 7.68 -13.08
C VAL A 125 -16.34 7.53 -11.98
N GLU A 126 -15.06 7.52 -12.35
CA GLU A 126 -13.96 7.40 -11.40
C GLU A 126 -13.79 8.70 -10.58
N ARG A 127 -14.00 9.86 -11.22
CA ARG A 127 -14.05 11.14 -10.50
C ARG A 127 -15.18 11.18 -9.48
N GLU A 128 -16.37 10.73 -9.86
CA GLU A 128 -17.52 10.66 -8.97
C GLU A 128 -17.25 9.75 -7.77
N LEU A 129 -16.63 8.58 -7.99
CA LEU A 129 -16.20 7.70 -6.90
C LEU A 129 -15.25 8.41 -5.92
N ILE A 130 -14.25 9.13 -6.42
CA ILE A 130 -13.28 9.85 -5.58
C ILE A 130 -13.97 10.96 -4.78
N GLU A 131 -14.84 11.74 -5.39
CA GLU A 131 -15.60 12.79 -4.70
C GLU A 131 -16.57 12.22 -3.67
N ASN A 132 -17.21 11.08 -3.95
CA ASN A 132 -18.03 10.37 -2.97
C ASN A 132 -17.20 9.92 -1.77
N LEU A 133 -16.00 9.37 -1.99
CA LEU A 133 -15.09 9.04 -0.89
C LEU A 133 -14.72 10.30 -0.08
N ARG A 134 -14.40 11.42 -0.73
CA ARG A 134 -14.13 12.70 -0.03
C ARG A 134 -15.31 13.17 0.81
N ALA A 135 -16.53 13.06 0.30
CA ALA A 135 -17.75 13.41 1.02
C ALA A 135 -17.94 12.57 2.30
N HIS A 136 -17.46 11.33 2.30
CA HIS A 136 -17.44 10.46 3.48
C HIS A 136 -16.29 10.75 4.47
N GLY A 137 -15.49 11.78 4.21
CA GLY A 137 -14.39 12.22 5.08
C GLY A 137 -13.04 11.58 4.77
N PHE A 138 -12.86 10.99 3.58
CA PHE A 138 -11.55 10.50 3.17
C PHE A 138 -10.54 11.64 3.09
N SER A 139 -9.47 11.52 3.85
CA SER A 139 -8.31 12.41 3.79
C SER A 139 -7.07 11.60 3.48
N ALA A 140 -6.68 11.61 2.20
CA ALA A 140 -5.42 11.08 1.76
C ALA A 140 -4.34 12.16 1.91
N LYS A 141 -3.52 12.03 2.94
CA LYS A 141 -2.39 12.95 3.18
C LYS A 141 -1.11 12.29 2.69
N LEU A 142 -0.15 13.10 2.27
CA LEU A 142 1.19 12.59 2.01
C LEU A 142 1.67 11.77 3.21
N GLY A 143 2.04 10.52 2.98
CA GLY A 143 2.76 9.75 3.99
C GLY A 143 4.04 10.47 4.39
N LYS A 144 4.70 10.05 5.48
CA LYS A 144 6.06 10.53 5.76
C LYS A 144 6.90 10.30 4.50
N LYS A 145 7.51 11.37 3.94
CA LYS A 145 8.38 11.28 2.76
C LYS A 145 9.30 10.07 2.91
N ALA A 146 9.29 9.15 1.94
CA ALA A 146 10.48 8.33 1.76
C ALA A 146 11.59 9.33 1.43
N VAL A 147 12.68 9.27 2.17
CA VAL A 147 13.73 10.28 2.10
C VAL A 147 14.44 10.13 0.76
N ASP A 148 14.05 10.89 -0.27
CA ASP A 148 14.79 10.90 -1.54
C ASP A 148 16.27 11.26 -1.30
N GLY A 149 17.17 10.54 -1.97
CA GLY A 149 18.61 10.62 -1.69
C GLY A 149 19.05 9.87 -0.43
N GLY A 150 18.19 9.02 0.13
CA GLY A 150 18.53 8.07 1.17
C GLY A 150 19.55 7.04 0.66
N LYS A 151 20.37 6.53 1.57
CA LYS A 151 21.45 5.58 1.27
C LYS A 151 21.01 4.33 0.52
N PHE A 152 19.74 3.96 0.62
CA PHE A 152 19.16 2.77 -0.01
C PHE A 152 18.23 3.08 -1.16
N ASP A 153 18.26 4.29 -1.70
CA ASP A 153 17.44 4.63 -2.87
C ASP A 153 17.71 3.68 -4.05
N GLY A 154 16.63 3.25 -4.69
CA GLY A 154 16.65 2.23 -5.75
C GLY A 154 17.02 0.80 -5.32
N LEU A 155 17.32 0.56 -4.04
CA LEU A 155 17.70 -0.77 -3.54
C LEU A 155 16.50 -1.56 -3.02
N THR A 156 16.42 -2.82 -3.42
CA THR A 156 15.41 -3.78 -2.97
C THR A 156 16.00 -4.80 -2.01
N PHE A 157 15.41 -4.92 -0.83
CA PHE A 157 15.80 -5.82 0.24
C PHE A 157 14.77 -6.95 0.42
N VAL A 158 15.24 -8.11 0.88
CA VAL A 158 14.38 -9.20 1.39
C VAL A 158 14.86 -9.54 2.79
N ILE A 159 13.95 -9.60 3.76
CA ILE A 159 14.27 -9.98 5.14
C ILE A 159 13.83 -11.44 5.35
N THR A 160 14.73 -12.28 5.83
CA THR A 160 14.47 -13.69 6.15
C THR A 160 15.14 -14.09 7.47
N GLY A 161 14.52 -15.00 8.21
CA GLY A 161 14.94 -15.35 9.57
C GLY A 161 14.44 -14.35 10.62
N THR A 162 14.81 -14.59 11.88
CA THR A 162 14.49 -13.73 13.04
C THR A 162 15.71 -12.88 13.38
N LEU A 163 15.52 -11.56 13.48
CA LEU A 163 16.57 -10.62 13.88
C LEU A 163 16.59 -10.55 15.42
N ASP A 164 17.79 -10.48 16.01
CA ASP A 164 18.00 -10.51 17.46
C ASP A 164 17.77 -9.14 18.12
N SER A 165 18.08 -8.05 17.42
CA SER A 165 18.06 -6.67 17.95
C SER A 165 16.82 -5.87 17.61
N MET A 166 16.00 -6.33 16.65
CA MET A 166 14.80 -5.62 16.22
C MET A 166 13.75 -6.55 15.60
N SER A 167 12.51 -6.09 15.55
CA SER A 167 11.43 -6.74 14.80
C SER A 167 11.61 -6.59 13.28
N ARG A 168 10.97 -7.47 12.52
CA ARG A 168 10.96 -7.36 11.04
C ARG A 168 10.32 -6.06 10.56
N ASP A 169 9.33 -5.55 11.30
CA ASP A 169 8.65 -4.31 10.96
C ASP A 169 9.58 -3.10 11.21
N GLU A 170 10.32 -3.07 12.31
CA GLU A 170 11.36 -2.05 12.55
C GLU A 170 12.46 -2.07 11.50
N ALA A 171 12.92 -3.27 11.10
CA ALA A 171 13.90 -3.40 10.03
C ALA A 171 13.37 -2.87 8.69
N LYS A 172 12.09 -3.14 8.39
CA LYS A 172 11.41 -2.63 7.21
C LYS A 172 11.29 -1.11 7.26
N GLU A 173 10.92 -0.55 8.41
CA GLU A 173 10.86 0.90 8.61
C GLU A 173 12.22 1.55 8.42
N LYS A 174 13.30 0.97 8.94
CA LYS A 174 14.67 1.47 8.72
C LYS A 174 15.04 1.47 7.23
N ILE A 175 14.76 0.40 6.50
CA ILE A 175 15.03 0.32 5.06
C ILE A 175 14.24 1.40 4.30
N VAL A 176 12.94 1.51 4.58
CA VAL A 176 12.07 2.50 3.94
C VAL A 176 12.47 3.94 4.30
N SER A 177 12.91 4.18 5.54
CA SER A 177 13.40 5.49 5.99
C SER A 177 14.66 5.94 5.26
N LEU A 178 15.43 4.99 4.72
CA LEU A 178 16.61 5.23 3.90
C LEU A 178 16.33 5.12 2.39
N ALA A 179 15.07 5.20 1.97
CA ALA A 179 14.58 5.06 0.58
C ALA A 179 14.69 3.68 -0.07
N GLY A 180 14.98 2.63 0.70
CA GLY A 180 14.95 1.26 0.20
C GLY A 180 13.55 0.66 0.14
N SER A 181 13.39 -0.38 -0.67
CA SER A 181 12.14 -1.16 -0.75
C SER A 181 12.33 -2.55 -0.13
N VAL A 182 11.29 -3.11 0.49
CA VAL A 182 11.32 -4.47 1.06
C VAL A 182 10.31 -5.36 0.37
N THR A 183 10.76 -6.52 -0.12
CA THR A 183 9.92 -7.52 -0.78
C THR A 183 9.94 -8.85 -0.03
N GLY A 184 8.86 -9.63 -0.15
CA GLY A 184 8.74 -10.94 0.51
C GLY A 184 9.39 -12.10 -0.24
N SER A 185 9.92 -11.85 -1.44
CA SER A 185 10.43 -12.89 -2.34
C SER A 185 11.77 -12.49 -2.95
N VAL A 186 12.74 -13.40 -2.91
CA VAL A 186 14.02 -13.21 -3.60
C VAL A 186 13.82 -13.39 -5.11
N SER A 187 14.22 -12.39 -5.87
CA SER A 187 14.19 -12.34 -7.34
C SER A 187 15.48 -11.74 -7.89
N LYS A 188 15.68 -11.78 -9.21
CA LYS A 188 16.84 -11.10 -9.86
C LYS A 188 16.87 -9.59 -9.66
N LYS A 189 15.75 -8.98 -9.26
CA LYS A 189 15.64 -7.55 -8.94
C LYS A 189 15.98 -7.23 -7.48
N THR A 190 16.22 -8.24 -6.65
CA THR A 190 16.59 -8.05 -5.24
C THR A 190 18.08 -7.70 -5.16
N ASN A 191 18.40 -6.59 -4.50
CA ASN A 191 19.78 -6.13 -4.32
C ASN A 191 20.44 -6.77 -3.09
N PHE A 192 19.69 -6.93 -2.00
CA PHE A 192 20.21 -7.49 -0.74
C PHE A 192 19.23 -8.43 -0.07
N VAL A 193 19.75 -9.46 0.60
CA VAL A 193 18.96 -10.32 1.48
C VAL A 193 19.50 -10.21 2.90
N VAL A 194 18.70 -9.67 3.81
CA VAL A 194 19.01 -9.58 5.24
C VAL A 194 18.61 -10.89 5.90
N VAL A 195 19.58 -11.55 6.51
CA VAL A 195 19.46 -12.87 7.11
C VAL A 195 19.67 -12.78 8.61
N GLY A 196 18.62 -13.15 9.36
CA GLY A 196 18.69 -13.40 10.80
C GLY A 196 18.89 -14.89 11.13
N LYS A 197 18.65 -15.28 12.39
CA LYS A 197 18.65 -16.68 12.81
C LYS A 197 17.61 -17.49 12.02
N ASP A 198 17.99 -18.73 11.68
CA ASP A 198 17.24 -19.66 10.82
C ASP A 198 16.90 -19.08 9.42
N PRO A 199 17.89 -18.92 8.53
CA PRO A 199 17.75 -18.20 7.25
C PRO A 199 16.69 -18.75 6.28
N GLY A 200 16.23 -19.98 6.50
CA GLY A 200 15.22 -20.66 5.69
C GLY A 200 15.60 -20.79 4.21
N SER A 201 14.60 -21.10 3.38
CA SER A 201 14.78 -21.35 1.94
C SER A 201 15.15 -20.12 1.11
N LYS A 202 14.98 -18.90 1.65
CA LYS A 202 15.25 -17.65 0.93
C LYS A 202 16.75 -17.32 0.86
N ALA A 203 17.53 -17.66 1.88
CA ALA A 203 18.98 -17.45 1.86
C ALA A 203 19.66 -18.34 0.80
N LYS A 204 19.20 -19.59 0.67
CA LYS A 204 19.68 -20.50 -0.38
C LYS A 204 19.38 -19.94 -1.78
N LYS A 205 18.15 -19.46 -1.99
CA LYS A 205 17.76 -18.82 -3.26
C LYS A 205 18.56 -17.55 -3.58
N ALA A 206 18.98 -16.81 -2.56
CA ALA A 206 19.84 -15.63 -2.73
C ALA A 206 21.26 -16.03 -3.19
N GLN A 207 21.83 -17.08 -2.59
CA GLN A 207 23.11 -17.65 -3.03
C GLN A 207 23.04 -18.15 -4.47
N ASP A 208 21.99 -18.90 -4.83
CA ASP A 208 21.81 -19.44 -6.18
C ASP A 208 21.71 -18.34 -7.26
N LEU A 209 21.19 -17.17 -6.89
CA LEU A 209 21.04 -16.01 -7.77
C LEU A 209 22.22 -15.02 -7.70
N GLY A 210 23.23 -15.30 -6.88
CA GLY A 210 24.40 -14.42 -6.69
C GLY A 210 24.08 -13.09 -5.99
N ILE A 211 23.02 -13.05 -5.19
CA ILE A 211 22.55 -11.83 -4.53
C ILE A 211 23.27 -11.67 -3.19
N PRO A 212 23.85 -10.50 -2.89
CA PRO A 212 24.52 -10.24 -1.62
C PRO A 212 23.64 -10.53 -0.39
N ILE A 213 24.19 -11.30 0.55
CA ILE A 213 23.57 -11.63 1.83
C ILE A 213 24.20 -10.76 2.92
N LEU A 214 23.36 -10.08 3.69
CA LEU A 214 23.74 -9.28 4.85
C LEU A 214 23.27 -10.00 6.11
N ASN A 215 24.17 -10.20 7.07
CA ASN A 215 23.74 -10.53 8.43
C ASN A 215 23.21 -9.27 9.13
N GLU A 216 22.63 -9.43 10.32
CA GLU A 216 22.05 -8.32 11.07
C GLU A 216 23.05 -7.20 11.38
N GLU A 217 24.29 -7.54 11.75
CA GLU A 217 25.35 -6.55 12.02
C GLU A 217 25.73 -5.76 10.76
N ALA A 218 25.88 -6.43 9.61
CA ALA A 218 26.19 -5.76 8.35
C ALA A 218 25.02 -4.90 7.86
N PHE A 219 23.78 -5.32 8.12
CA PHE A 219 22.60 -4.52 7.86
C PHE A 219 22.59 -3.25 8.72
N LEU A 220 22.82 -3.37 10.02
CA LEU A 220 22.91 -2.23 10.94
C LEU A 220 24.07 -1.27 10.58
N SER A 221 25.23 -1.80 10.21
CA SER A 221 26.35 -1.00 9.73
C SER A 221 25.97 -0.22 8.46
N LYS A 222 25.26 -0.86 7.53
CA LYS A 222 24.73 -0.16 6.34
C LYS A 222 23.63 0.83 6.67
N VAL A 223 22.86 0.66 7.75
CA VAL A 223 21.85 1.65 8.18
C VAL A 223 22.49 2.85 8.88
N ASN A 224 23.58 2.65 9.64
CA ASN A 224 24.18 3.67 10.49
C ASN A 224 25.37 4.44 9.86
N SER A 225 25.97 3.94 8.78
CA SER A 225 27.02 4.66 8.02
C SER A 225 26.44 5.70 7.07
#